data_AF-A0A371LI25-F1
#
_entry.id   AF-A0A371LI25-F1
#
_cell.length_a   1.000
_cell.length_b   1.000
_cell.length_c   1.000
_cell.angle_alpha   90.00
_cell.angle_beta   90.00
_cell.angle_gamma   90.00
#
_symmetry.space_group_name_H-M   'P 1'
#
loop_
_entity.id
_entity.type
_entity.pdbx_description
1 polymer ?
#
loop_
_entity_poly.entity_id
_entity_poly.type
_entity_poly.pdbx_seq_one_letter_code
_entity_poly.pdbx_strand_id
1 'polypeptide(L)'
;MERQPRDLRRDGALVLIGLAGLVALQVLVPTDSVTGVAEIFRGGLFGGSVSVMAAGVFRVPDEQAVRLTAAVAAGFALGSLSFLL
;
A
#
# COMPACT_ATOMS: atom_id res chain seq x y z
N MET A 1 -15.00 1.06 -26.29
CA MET A 1 -13.91 0.90 -25.30
C MET A 1 -12.71 1.67 -25.81
N GLU A 2 -12.65 2.96 -25.46
CA GLU A 2 -11.52 3.83 -25.80
C GLU A 2 -10.29 3.34 -25.04
N ARG A 3 -9.22 3.01 -25.77
CA ARG A 3 -7.95 2.56 -25.18
C ARG A 3 -7.31 3.77 -24.51
N GLN A 4 -7.42 3.85 -23.20
CA GLN A 4 -6.69 4.83 -22.39
C GLN A 4 -5.18 4.71 -22.72
N PRO A 5 -4.51 5.82 -23.08
CA PRO A 5 -3.10 5.80 -23.44
C PRO A 5 -2.28 5.29 -22.24
N ARG A 6 -1.42 4.32 -22.53
CA ARG A 6 -0.71 3.55 -21.50
C ARG A 6 0.51 4.34 -21.02
N ASP A 7 0.47 4.87 -19.81
CA ASP A 7 1.61 5.53 -19.18
C ASP A 7 2.49 4.53 -18.43
N LEU A 8 3.42 3.93 -19.18
CA LEU A 8 4.30 2.87 -18.70
C LEU A 8 5.22 3.34 -17.55
N ARG A 9 5.57 4.63 -17.52
CA ARG A 9 6.40 5.21 -16.45
C ARG A 9 5.65 5.26 -15.14
N ARG A 10 4.39 5.68 -15.18
CA ARG A 10 3.52 5.81 -14.01
C ARG A 10 3.17 4.44 -13.42
N ASP A 11 2.74 3.51 -14.27
CA ASP A 11 2.42 2.13 -13.86
C ASP A 11 3.66 1.46 -13.23
N GLY A 12 4.83 1.62 -13.85
CA GLY A 12 6.10 1.13 -13.32
C GLY A 12 6.49 1.78 -11.99
N ALA A 13 6.29 3.09 -11.84
CA ALA A 13 6.60 3.81 -10.60
C ALA A 13 5.76 3.32 -9.42
N LEU A 14 4.45 3.11 -9.62
CA LEU A 14 3.57 2.58 -8.57
C LEU A 14 3.99 1.17 -8.13
N VAL A 15 4.37 0.31 -9.07
CA VAL A 15 4.93 -1.00 -8.76
C VAL A 15 6.22 -0.88 -7.96
N LEU A 16 7.13 0.01 -8.36
CA LEU A 16 8.40 0.23 -7.65
C LEU A 16 8.18 0.82 -6.25
N ILE A 17 7.21 1.70 -6.07
CA ILE A 17 6.87 2.28 -4.75
C ILE A 17 6.31 1.20 -3.83
N GLY A 18 5.37 0.38 -4.31
CA GLY A 18 4.84 -0.74 -3.53
C GLY A 18 5.93 -1.75 -3.16
N LEU A 19 6.83 -2.06 -4.09
CA LEU A 19 7.96 -2.96 -3.86
C LEU A 19 8.98 -2.36 -2.88
N ALA A 20 9.30 -1.07 -2.99
CA ALA A 20 10.16 -0.38 -2.05
C ALA A 20 9.55 -0.36 -0.64
N GLY A 21 8.24 -0.17 -0.52
CA GLY A 21 7.51 -0.28 0.74
C GLY A 21 7.62 -1.66 1.39
N LEU A 22 7.50 -2.72 0.58
CA LEU A 22 7.70 -4.10 1.05
C LEU A 22 9.14 -4.36 1.51
N VAL A 23 10.14 -3.92 0.74
CA VAL A 23 11.56 -4.08 1.11
C VAL A 23 11.87 -3.31 2.38
N ALA A 24 11.42 -2.05 2.48
CA ALA A 24 11.60 -1.23 3.66
C ALA A 24 10.95 -1.88 4.89
N LEU A 25 9.71 -2.39 4.76
CA LEU A 25 9.02 -3.07 5.84
C LEU A 25 9.77 -4.33 6.30
N GLN A 26 10.28 -5.13 5.36
CA GLN A 26 11.00 -6.36 5.68
C GLN A 26 12.36 -6.09 6.36
N VAL A 27 13.06 -5.02 5.96
CA VAL A 27 14.38 -4.66 6.50
C VAL A 27 14.26 -3.95 7.86
N LEU A 28 13.33 -3.00 7.98
CA LEU A 28 13.17 -2.19 9.20
C LEU A 28 12.37 -2.94 10.28
N VAL A 29 11.42 -3.78 9.87
CA VAL A 29 10.54 -4.51 10.78
C VAL A 29 10.45 -5.98 10.32
N PRO A 30 11.47 -6.80 10.62
CA PRO A 30 11.40 -8.24 10.36
C PRO A 30 10.15 -8.89 10.96
N THR A 31 9.64 -9.94 10.32
CA THR A 31 8.45 -10.68 10.78
C THR A 31 8.60 -11.17 12.21
N ASP A 32 9.81 -11.59 12.57
CA ASP A 32 10.13 -12.19 13.87
C ASP A 32 10.39 -11.13 14.95
N SER A 33 10.41 -9.84 14.60
CA SER A 33 10.75 -8.74 15.51
C SER A 33 9.53 -8.03 16.10
N VAL A 34 8.32 -8.39 15.71
CA VAL A 34 7.07 -7.78 16.21
C VAL A 34 6.08 -8.84 16.63
N THR A 35 5.45 -8.64 17.79
CA THR A 35 4.41 -9.52 18.31
C THR A 35 3.19 -8.72 18.79
N GLY A 36 2.03 -9.37 18.80
CA GLY A 36 0.79 -8.77 19.28
C GLY A 36 0.31 -7.61 18.40
N VAL A 37 0.05 -6.45 19.00
CA VAL A 37 -0.55 -5.31 18.29
C VAL A 37 0.35 -4.79 17.15
N ALA A 38 1.67 -4.83 17.34
CA ALA A 38 2.63 -4.39 16.32
C ALA A 38 2.61 -5.27 15.06
N GLU A 39 2.22 -6.54 15.20
CA GLU A 39 2.05 -7.47 14.08
C GLU A 39 0.87 -7.06 13.18
N ILE A 40 -0.22 -6.56 13.78
CA ILE A 40 -1.40 -6.06 13.05
C ILE A 40 -1.03 -4.84 12.21
N PHE A 41 -0.27 -3.90 12.78
CA PHE A 41 0.22 -2.72 12.07
C PHE A 41 1.17 -3.09 10.92
N ARG A 42 2.06 -4.05 11.16
CA ARG A 42 2.94 -4.59 10.11
C ARG A 42 2.13 -5.23 8.98
N GLY A 43 1.09 -6.01 9.31
CA GLY A 43 0.17 -6.60 8.34
C GLY A 43 -0.56 -5.55 7.48
N GLY A 44 -1.03 -4.46 8.08
CA GLY A 44 -1.66 -3.37 7.33
C GLY A 44 -0.69 -2.61 6.43
N LEU A 45 0.56 -2.35 6.88
CA LEU A 45 1.61 -1.76 6.04
C LEU A 45 1.98 -2.67 4.86
N PHE A 46 2.03 -3.97 5.10
CA PHE A 46 2.24 -4.97 4.06
C PHE A 46 1.09 -4.93 3.03
N GLY A 47 -0.16 -4.98 3.49
CA GLY A 47 -1.34 -4.91 2.63
C GLY A 47 -1.44 -3.60 1.83
N GLY A 48 -1.07 -2.47 2.43
CA GLY A 48 -1.01 -1.17 1.74
C GLY A 48 0.06 -1.16 0.63
N SER A 49 1.25 -1.69 0.90
CA SER A 49 2.33 -1.79 -0.08
C SER A 49 1.94 -2.68 -1.26
N VAL A 50 1.29 -3.82 -1.00
CA VAL A 50 0.74 -4.72 -2.05
C VAL A 50 -0.35 -4.02 -2.86
N SER A 51 -1.22 -3.23 -2.21
CA SER A 51 -2.31 -2.52 -2.87
C SER A 51 -1.79 -1.43 -3.82
N VAL A 52 -0.75 -0.69 -3.43
CA VAL A 52 -0.07 0.30 -4.29
C VAL A 52 0.61 -0.39 -5.48
N MET A 53 1.24 -1.53 -5.24
CA MET A 53 1.84 -2.34 -6.31
C MET A 53 0.78 -2.83 -7.30
N ALA A 54 -0.35 -3.35 -6.79
CA ALA A 54 -1.48 -3.81 -7.59
C ALA A 54 -2.11 -2.67 -8.41
N ALA A 55 -2.18 -1.45 -7.86
CA ALA A 55 -2.68 -0.28 -8.61
C ALA A 55 -1.85 0.01 -9.87
N GLY A 56 -0.53 -0.15 -9.81
CA GLY A 56 0.37 -0.05 -10.97
C GLY A 56 0.22 -1.22 -11.96
N VAL A 57 0.03 -2.46 -11.47
CA VAL A 57 -0.17 -3.64 -12.33
C VAL A 57 -1.50 -3.57 -13.10
N PHE A 58 -2.58 -3.17 -12.45
CA PHE A 58 -3.93 -3.16 -13.02
C PHE A 58 -4.30 -1.86 -13.75
N ARG A 59 -3.39 -0.88 -13.81
CA ARG A 59 -3.61 0.41 -14.50
C ARG A 59 -4.84 1.17 -13.99
N VAL A 60 -4.96 1.25 -12.67
CA VAL A 60 -6.12 1.90 -12.04
C VAL A 60 -6.06 3.42 -12.36
N PRO A 61 -7.17 4.04 -12.79
CA PRO A 61 -7.24 5.49 -13.03
C PRO A 61 -6.77 6.29 -11.79
N ASP A 62 -6.01 7.38 -11.99
CA ASP A 62 -5.43 8.20 -10.89
C ASP A 62 -6.41 8.50 -9.76
N GLU A 63 -7.63 8.90 -10.12
CA GLU A 63 -8.68 9.23 -9.15
C GLU A 63 -9.08 8.04 -8.27
N GLN A 64 -9.13 6.84 -8.86
CA GLN A 64 -9.46 5.62 -8.12
C GLN A 64 -8.25 5.10 -7.33
N ALA A 65 -7.05 5.18 -7.88
CA ALA A 65 -5.83 4.79 -7.18
C ALA A 65 -5.60 5.66 -5.95
N VAL A 66 -5.68 6.99 -6.09
CA VAL A 66 -5.55 7.94 -4.98
C VAL A 66 -6.67 7.76 -3.97
N ARG A 67 -7.93 7.55 -4.40
CA ARG A 67 -9.02 7.23 -3.47
C ARG A 67 -8.80 5.92 -2.73
N LEU A 68 -8.29 4.88 -3.40
CA LEU A 68 -8.01 3.59 -2.75
C LEU A 68 -6.87 3.73 -1.75
N THR A 69 -5.78 4.40 -2.13
CA THR A 69 -4.65 4.64 -1.24
C THR A 69 -5.06 5.52 -0.06
N ALA A 70 -5.86 6.57 -0.29
CA ALA A 70 -6.40 7.42 0.76
C ALA A 70 -7.39 6.67 1.67
N ALA A 71 -8.24 5.80 1.13
CA ALA A 71 -9.16 4.99 1.91
C ALA A 71 -8.42 3.93 2.75
N VAL A 72 -7.39 3.31 2.19
CA VAL A 72 -6.52 2.37 2.92
C VAL A 72 -5.73 3.10 4.00
N ALA A 73 -5.16 4.28 3.70
CA ALA A 73 -4.45 5.11 4.67
C ALA A 73 -5.39 5.62 5.79
N ALA A 74 -6.61 6.04 5.45
CA ALA A 74 -7.61 6.47 6.41
C ALA A 74 -8.10 5.29 7.26
N GLY A 75 -8.33 4.12 6.67
CA GLY A 75 -8.68 2.90 7.40
C GLY A 75 -7.57 2.46 8.36
N PHE A 76 -6.31 2.56 7.93
CA PHE A 76 -5.16 2.30 8.78
C PHE A 76 -5.04 3.32 9.93
N ALA A 77 -5.20 4.61 9.63
CA ALA A 77 -5.16 5.68 10.64
C ALA A 77 -6.30 5.54 11.66
N LEU A 78 -7.54 5.32 11.21
CA LEU A 78 -8.69 5.11 12.09
C LEU A 78 -8.55 3.84 12.93
N GLY A 79 -8.14 2.72 12.32
CA GLY A 79 -7.85 1.49 13.04
C GLY A 79 -6.75 1.66 14.10
N SER A 80 -5.72 2.46 13.80
CA SER A 80 -4.66 2.80 14.75
C SER A 80 -5.18 3.61 15.94
N LEU A 81 -6.06 4.58 15.67
CA LEU A 81 -6.61 5.51 16.65
C LEU A 81 -7.61 4.82 17.58
N SER A 82 -8.46 3.93 17.04
CA SER A 82 -9.40 3.13 17.84
C SER A 82 -8.71 2.12 18.77
N PHE A 83 -7.45 1.79 18.51
CA PHE A 83 -6.67 0.87 19.35
C PHE A 83 -5.88 1.61 20.44
N LEU A 84 -5.66 2.92 20.27
CA LEU A 84 -4.96 3.80 21.22
C LEU A 84 -5.88 4.39 22.29
N LEU A 85 -7.20 4.33 22.09
CA LEU A 85 -8.26 4.76 23.00
C LEU A 85 -8.82 3.58 23.79
#